data_AF-A0A522BFZ6-F1
#
_entry.id   AF-A0A522BFZ6-F1
#
_cell.length_a   1.000
_cell.length_b   1.000
_cell.length_c   1.000
_cell.angle_alpha   90.00
_cell.angle_beta   90.00
_cell.angle_gamma   90.00
#
_symmetry.space_group_name_H-M   'P 1'
#
loop_
_entity.id
_entity.type
_entity.pdbx_description
1 polymer ?
#
loop_
_entity_poly.entity_id
_entity_poly.type
_entity_poly.pdbx_seq_one_letter_code
_entity_poly.pdbx_strand_id
1 'polypeptide(L)'
;MPEMPLKACRIAGLLLFAAGVALLAGERVWGFFPLPDLPPPEEYGNVIISRNSGQNNVKPVSFSHWVHRRKYTCRVCHFELEFAMEANATGITETDNREGRFCGACHNGVELFGHNKAEECVYCHNGDIRISTDWFRELEKFPSGLHGNMINWTETWKKGLINPKSQLTIPAFTNLAFSEDLVIESEWAMVSPAVFPHGEHIKWLDCNVCHPFLFDIKKKFTKNFKMATNIDGNFCGVCHMRVAFPLADCNHCHPDMRKIIYKQPQGLREIDEE
;
A
#
# COMPACT_ATOMS: atom_id res chain seq x y z
N MET A 1 6.21 -73.65 60.39
CA MET A 1 6.25 -74.04 58.97
C MET A 1 5.30 -73.12 58.24
N PRO A 2 5.74 -72.37 57.22
CA PRO A 2 4.87 -71.45 56.49
C PRO A 2 4.09 -72.20 55.41
N GLU A 3 2.86 -71.74 55.16
CA GLU A 3 2.20 -71.82 53.85
C GLU A 3 1.63 -70.43 53.51
N MET A 4 1.82 -70.01 52.26
CA MET A 4 1.27 -68.79 51.65
C MET A 4 -0.26 -68.91 51.47
N PRO A 5 -1.02 -67.83 51.15
CA PRO A 5 -1.10 -67.38 49.76
C PRO A 5 -1.31 -65.86 49.53
N LEU A 6 -1.06 -65.48 48.27
CA LEU A 6 -1.24 -64.17 47.62
C LEU A 6 -2.62 -63.54 47.81
N LYS A 7 -2.67 -62.20 47.92
CA LYS A 7 -3.60 -61.34 47.17
C LYS A 7 -2.96 -59.99 46.83
N ALA A 8 -3.02 -59.63 45.55
CA ALA A 8 -2.63 -58.34 44.99
C ALA A 8 -3.74 -57.30 45.19
N CYS A 9 -3.40 -56.04 45.46
CA CYS A 9 -4.11 -54.89 44.87
C CYS A 9 -3.48 -53.52 45.16
N ARG A 10 -3.40 -52.73 44.07
CA ARG A 10 -3.47 -51.26 43.96
C ARG A 10 -2.20 -50.42 44.14
N ILE A 11 -1.75 -50.00 42.95
CA ILE A 11 -0.89 -48.87 42.60
C ILE A 11 -1.46 -47.57 43.20
N ALA A 12 -0.65 -46.85 43.97
CA ALA A 12 -0.86 -45.43 44.29
C ALA A 12 0.33 -44.65 43.71
N GLY A 13 0.09 -44.02 42.56
CA GLY A 13 1.05 -43.18 41.85
C GLY A 13 1.21 -41.81 42.48
N LEU A 14 2.40 -41.24 42.26
CA LEU A 14 2.90 -39.97 42.79
C LEU A 14 1.94 -38.79 42.61
N LEU A 15 1.76 -38.04 43.70
CA LEU A 15 1.34 -36.64 43.72
C LEU A 15 2.51 -35.76 43.29
N LEU A 16 2.44 -35.14 42.11
CA LEU A 16 3.33 -34.04 41.71
C LEU A 16 2.52 -32.97 40.94
N PHE A 17 2.53 -31.76 41.52
CA PHE A 17 2.41 -30.45 40.88
C PHE A 17 1.38 -30.27 39.74
N ALA A 18 0.20 -29.75 40.10
CA ALA A 18 -0.66 -29.04 39.16
C ALA A 18 -1.13 -27.71 39.80
N ALA A 19 -0.21 -26.76 39.89
CA ALA A 19 -0.51 -25.36 40.16
C ALA A 19 0.38 -24.54 39.22
N GLY A 20 -0.17 -24.16 38.06
CA GLY A 20 0.57 -23.34 37.10
C GLY A 20 -0.15 -23.23 35.76
N VAL A 21 -0.57 -22.00 35.46
CA VAL A 21 -0.93 -21.50 34.13
C VAL A 21 -2.36 -21.80 33.66
N ALA A 22 -3.33 -21.16 34.33
CA ALA A 22 -4.55 -20.71 33.68
C ALA A 22 -4.70 -19.21 33.96
N LEU A 23 -4.25 -18.35 33.04
CA LEU A 23 -4.66 -16.95 32.81
C LEU A 23 -3.64 -16.24 31.91
N LEU A 24 -3.65 -16.56 30.62
CA LEU A 24 -3.22 -15.64 29.53
C LEU A 24 -3.98 -16.00 28.23
N ALA A 25 -5.29 -16.25 28.33
CA ALA A 25 -6.17 -16.39 27.17
C ALA A 25 -6.82 -15.03 26.79
N GLY A 26 -6.08 -13.94 26.98
CA GLY A 26 -6.43 -12.61 26.51
C GLY A 26 -5.45 -12.18 25.43
N GLU A 27 -6.00 -11.75 24.29
CA GLU A 27 -5.32 -10.97 23.24
C GLU A 27 -4.30 -11.66 22.33
N ARG A 28 -4.68 -12.68 21.56
CA ARG A 28 -3.97 -13.00 20.29
C ARG A 28 -4.91 -13.56 19.22
N VAL A 29 -5.75 -12.72 18.64
CA VAL A 29 -6.49 -13.09 17.42
C VAL A 29 -6.02 -12.28 16.18
N TRP A 30 -5.19 -11.25 16.35
CA TRP A 30 -4.86 -10.30 15.26
C TRP A 30 -3.36 -10.17 14.93
N GLY A 31 -2.50 -11.00 15.51
CA GLY A 31 -1.05 -10.94 15.33
C GLY A 31 -0.46 -12.00 14.38
N PHE A 32 -1.16 -12.40 13.32
CA PHE A 32 -0.66 -13.44 12.43
C PHE A 32 0.33 -12.94 11.36
N PHE A 33 0.27 -11.67 10.99
CA PHE A 33 1.15 -11.08 9.99
C PHE A 33 1.99 -9.95 10.61
N PRO A 34 3.32 -9.99 10.50
CA PRO A 34 4.17 -8.87 10.90
C PRO A 34 4.02 -7.76 9.86
N LEU A 35 3.07 -6.85 10.06
CA LEU A 35 2.93 -5.66 9.21
C LEU A 35 3.96 -4.62 9.64
N PRO A 36 4.67 -3.98 8.69
CA PRO A 36 5.59 -2.91 9.01
C PRO A 36 4.84 -1.69 9.54
N ASP A 37 5.52 -0.89 10.38
CA ASP A 37 5.01 0.41 10.78
C ASP A 37 4.85 1.31 9.55
N LEU A 38 3.76 2.07 9.52
CA LEU A 38 3.48 3.01 8.43
C LEU A 38 4.19 4.33 8.72
N PRO A 39 4.73 5.01 7.69
CA PRO A 39 5.26 6.35 7.85
C PRO A 39 4.12 7.34 8.19
N PRO A 40 4.46 8.55 8.67
CA PRO A 40 3.49 9.63 8.83
C PRO A 40 2.63 9.85 7.58
N PRO A 41 1.36 10.25 7.70
CA PRO A 41 0.45 10.41 6.55
C PRO A 41 1.01 11.28 5.42
N GLU A 42 1.72 12.34 5.75
CA GLU A 42 2.34 13.29 4.82
C GLU A 42 3.51 12.69 4.03
N GLU A 43 4.19 11.71 4.61
CA GLU A 43 5.30 10.96 3.99
C GLU A 43 4.78 9.72 3.23
N TYR A 44 3.56 9.27 3.52
CA TYR A 44 2.98 8.07 2.93
C TYR A 44 2.78 8.21 1.40
N GLY A 45 3.49 7.37 0.65
CA GLY A 45 3.54 7.43 -0.81
C GLY A 45 4.60 8.38 -1.37
N ASN A 46 5.41 9.01 -0.54
CA ASN A 46 6.62 9.68 -1.02
C ASN A 46 7.74 8.66 -1.23
N VAL A 47 8.64 8.93 -2.19
CA VAL A 47 9.80 8.09 -2.47
C VAL A 47 11.05 8.94 -2.65
N ILE A 48 12.20 8.36 -2.29
CA ILE A 48 13.51 8.93 -2.58
C ILE A 48 14.14 8.18 -3.75
N ILE A 49 14.46 8.91 -4.81
CA ILE A 49 15.17 8.43 -5.99
C ILE A 49 16.64 8.85 -5.85
N SER A 50 17.50 7.87 -5.62
CA SER A 50 18.92 8.05 -5.30
C SER A 50 19.87 7.25 -6.18
N ARG A 51 19.36 6.39 -7.09
CA ARG A 51 20.17 5.48 -7.93
C ARG A 51 21.42 6.13 -8.50
N ASN A 52 21.25 7.29 -9.14
CA ASN A 52 22.33 8.02 -9.80
C ASN A 52 22.87 9.19 -8.95
N SER A 53 22.16 9.61 -7.91
CA SER A 53 22.50 10.84 -7.17
C SER A 53 23.80 10.69 -6.37
N GLY A 54 23.97 9.58 -5.63
CA GLY A 54 25.13 9.35 -4.78
C GLY A 54 26.45 9.28 -5.55
N GLN A 55 26.45 8.64 -6.72
CA GLN A 55 27.64 8.52 -7.58
C GLN A 55 28.06 9.86 -8.19
N ASN A 56 27.12 10.81 -8.32
CA ASN A 56 27.34 12.11 -8.95
C ASN A 56 27.45 13.25 -7.93
N ASN A 57 27.54 12.95 -6.63
CA ASN A 57 27.61 13.94 -5.55
C ASN A 57 26.46 14.96 -5.58
N VAL A 58 25.26 14.51 -5.96
CA VAL A 58 24.03 15.31 -5.94
C VAL A 58 23.09 14.74 -4.88
N LYS A 59 22.31 15.60 -4.23
CA LYS A 59 21.27 15.13 -3.31
C LYS A 59 20.26 14.22 -4.04
N PRO A 60 19.74 13.18 -3.36
CA PRO A 60 18.64 12.38 -3.89
C PRO A 60 17.42 13.23 -4.27
N VAL A 61 16.66 12.75 -5.25
CA VAL A 61 15.40 13.36 -5.65
C VAL A 61 14.29 12.87 -4.74
N SER A 62 13.50 13.80 -4.20
CA SER A 62 12.27 13.46 -3.49
C SER A 62 11.08 13.57 -4.42
N PHE A 63 10.22 12.57 -4.42
CA PHE A 63 9.02 12.51 -5.25
C PHE A 63 7.80 12.18 -4.42
N SER A 64 6.72 12.95 -4.58
CA SER A 64 5.46 12.73 -3.88
C SER A 64 4.38 12.21 -4.81
N HIS A 65 3.90 10.98 -4.60
CA HIS A 65 2.79 10.43 -5.40
C HIS A 65 1.50 11.21 -5.18
N TRP A 66 1.22 11.67 -3.95
CA TRP A 66 -0.04 12.34 -3.68
C TRP A 66 -0.13 13.73 -4.32
N VAL A 67 0.99 14.45 -4.50
CA VAL A 67 1.03 15.70 -5.27
C VAL A 67 0.65 15.42 -6.73
N HIS A 68 1.33 14.44 -7.34
CA HIS A 68 1.17 14.14 -8.76
C HIS A 68 -0.17 13.47 -9.08
N ARG A 69 -0.68 12.60 -8.20
CA ARG A 69 -1.92 11.85 -8.46
C ARG A 69 -3.21 12.68 -8.41
N ARG A 70 -3.12 13.93 -7.92
CA ARG A 70 -4.20 14.92 -8.07
C ARG A 70 -4.38 15.35 -9.53
N LYS A 71 -3.33 15.19 -10.35
CA LYS A 71 -3.25 15.71 -11.72
C LYS A 71 -3.11 14.61 -12.75
N TYR A 72 -2.52 13.48 -12.39
CA TYR A 72 -2.20 12.38 -13.31
C TYR A 72 -2.56 11.03 -12.69
N THR A 73 -3.07 10.10 -13.49
CA THR A 73 -3.30 8.72 -13.02
C THR A 73 -1.98 7.94 -12.97
N CYS A 74 -1.95 6.81 -12.26
CA CYS A 74 -0.78 5.94 -12.17
C CYS A 74 -0.32 5.44 -13.56
N ARG A 75 -1.26 5.25 -14.49
CA ARG A 75 -0.99 4.89 -15.89
C ARG A 75 0.01 5.85 -16.55
N VAL A 76 -0.10 7.15 -16.34
CA VAL A 76 0.79 8.12 -16.99
C VAL A 76 2.25 7.83 -16.65
N CYS A 77 2.56 7.67 -15.37
CA CYS A 77 3.94 7.48 -14.95
C CYS A 77 4.43 6.05 -15.22
N HIS A 78 3.63 5.04 -14.89
CA HIS A 78 4.10 3.65 -14.90
C HIS A 78 3.86 2.91 -16.22
N PHE A 79 3.06 3.47 -17.12
CA PHE A 79 2.92 2.96 -18.48
C PHE A 79 3.51 3.90 -19.52
N GLU A 80 3.07 5.16 -19.62
CA GLU A 80 3.56 6.05 -20.70
C GLU A 80 4.99 6.51 -20.49
N LEU A 81 5.36 6.86 -19.25
CA LEU A 81 6.70 7.32 -18.91
C LEU A 81 7.63 6.20 -18.43
N GLU A 82 7.13 4.96 -18.42
CA GLU A 82 7.88 3.73 -18.13
C GLU A 82 8.66 3.77 -16.80
N PHE A 83 8.16 4.51 -15.80
CA PHE A 83 8.70 4.40 -14.45
C PHE A 83 8.40 3.01 -13.89
N ALA A 84 9.44 2.27 -13.51
CA ALA A 84 9.29 1.05 -12.73
C ALA A 84 8.54 1.35 -11.42
N MET A 85 7.71 0.39 -11.00
CA MET A 85 6.97 0.46 -9.73
C MET A 85 7.89 0.36 -8.49
N GLU A 86 9.09 -0.18 -8.68
CA GLU A 86 10.11 -0.26 -7.64
C GLU A 86 10.99 1.00 -7.65
N ALA A 87 11.14 1.63 -6.48
CA ALA A 87 12.00 2.78 -6.33
C ALA A 87 13.44 2.44 -6.74
N ASN A 88 14.10 3.36 -7.45
CA ASN A 88 15.47 3.22 -7.97
C ASN A 88 15.67 2.15 -9.07
N ALA A 89 14.63 1.43 -9.51
CA ALA A 89 14.75 0.46 -10.60
C ALA A 89 14.82 1.12 -11.99
N THR A 90 14.25 2.31 -12.15
CA THR A 90 14.36 3.10 -13.40
C THR A 90 15.71 3.81 -13.49
N GLY A 91 16.38 3.71 -14.64
CA GLY A 91 17.66 4.37 -14.90
C GLY A 91 17.49 5.81 -15.38
N ILE A 92 17.07 6.71 -14.50
CA ILE A 92 16.77 8.10 -14.87
C ILE A 92 18.05 8.94 -14.90
N THR A 93 18.35 9.58 -16.04
CA THR A 93 19.45 10.54 -16.15
C THR A 93 18.95 11.98 -16.38
N GLU A 94 19.82 12.95 -16.12
CA GLU A 94 19.49 14.35 -16.41
C GLU A 94 19.33 14.60 -17.91
N THR A 95 20.16 13.97 -18.74
CA THR A 95 20.06 14.00 -20.20
C THR A 95 18.69 13.54 -20.66
N ASP A 96 18.20 12.41 -20.12
CA ASP A 96 16.88 11.87 -20.47
C ASP A 96 15.75 12.85 -20.11
N ASN A 97 15.86 13.51 -18.95
CA ASN A 97 14.90 14.52 -18.55
C ASN A 97 14.92 15.72 -19.51
N ARG A 98 16.09 16.21 -19.91
CA ARG A 98 16.18 17.31 -20.89
C ARG A 98 15.63 16.94 -22.26
N GLU A 99 15.70 15.67 -22.63
CA GLU A 99 15.12 15.12 -23.85
C GLU A 99 13.60 14.86 -23.75
N GLY A 100 12.96 15.26 -22.64
CA GLY A 100 11.52 15.14 -22.45
C GLY A 100 11.05 13.78 -21.94
N ARG A 101 11.97 12.93 -21.45
CA ARG A 101 11.62 11.67 -20.79
C ARG A 101 11.43 11.87 -19.29
N PHE A 102 10.80 10.90 -18.63
CA PHE A 102 10.62 10.87 -17.18
C PHE A 102 10.01 12.18 -16.63
N CYS A 103 10.69 12.86 -15.70
CA CYS A 103 10.22 14.10 -15.09
C CYS A 103 10.08 15.21 -16.14
N GLY A 104 11.01 15.24 -17.10
CA GLY A 104 11.06 16.24 -18.17
C GLY A 104 9.91 16.18 -19.16
N ALA A 105 9.10 15.11 -19.17
CA ALA A 105 7.88 15.06 -19.95
C ALA A 105 6.92 16.21 -19.58
N CYS A 106 6.89 16.57 -18.29
CA CYS A 106 6.08 17.67 -17.75
C CYS A 106 6.95 18.85 -17.26
N HIS A 107 8.08 18.57 -16.61
CA HIS A 107 9.05 19.55 -16.11
C HIS A 107 10.00 20.03 -17.22
N ASN A 108 9.43 20.55 -18.30
CA ASN A 108 10.14 20.98 -19.52
C ASN A 108 10.39 22.50 -19.60
N GLY A 109 9.94 23.27 -18.61
CA GLY A 109 10.00 24.73 -18.63
C GLY A 109 8.89 25.39 -19.45
N VAL A 110 7.96 24.61 -20.00
CA VAL A 110 6.78 25.07 -20.75
C VAL A 110 5.50 24.78 -19.96
N GLU A 111 5.26 23.50 -19.60
CA GLU A 111 4.09 23.12 -18.81
C GLU A 111 4.31 23.37 -17.31
N LEU A 112 5.48 22.97 -16.80
CA LEU A 112 5.93 23.19 -15.43
C LEU A 112 7.35 23.76 -15.43
N PHE A 113 7.85 24.11 -14.24
CA PHE A 113 9.26 24.49 -14.07
C PHE A 113 10.19 23.43 -14.67
N GLY A 114 11.34 23.87 -15.19
CA GLY A 114 12.22 23.03 -16.01
C GLY A 114 13.53 22.68 -15.34
N HIS A 115 14.49 22.22 -16.14
CA HIS A 115 15.84 21.88 -15.69
C HIS A 115 16.87 22.99 -15.99
N ASN A 116 16.41 24.21 -16.29
CA ASN A 116 17.25 25.27 -16.88
C ASN A 116 17.78 26.30 -15.88
N LYS A 117 17.26 26.31 -14.65
CA LYS A 117 17.65 27.25 -13.61
C LYS A 117 18.27 26.50 -12.43
N ALA A 118 19.44 26.94 -11.99
CA ALA A 118 20.16 26.29 -10.89
C ALA A 118 19.36 26.31 -9.58
N GLU A 119 18.54 27.34 -9.39
CA GLU A 119 17.70 27.51 -8.20
C GLU A 119 16.52 26.53 -8.18
N GLU A 120 16.08 26.03 -9.34
CA GLU A 120 14.96 25.08 -9.45
C GLU A 120 15.40 23.64 -9.13
N CYS A 121 16.70 23.35 -9.18
CA CYS A 121 17.25 22.02 -8.88
C CYS A 121 16.83 21.53 -7.48
N VAL A 122 16.72 22.44 -6.50
CA VAL A 122 16.36 22.11 -5.10
C VAL A 122 14.93 21.61 -4.95
N TYR A 123 14.03 21.92 -5.89
CA TYR A 123 12.64 21.46 -5.85
C TYR A 123 12.56 19.93 -5.93
N CYS A 124 13.52 19.30 -6.61
CA CYS A 124 13.63 17.85 -6.69
C CYS A 124 14.79 17.33 -5.84
N HIS A 125 16.01 17.87 -6.03
CA HIS A 125 17.25 17.43 -5.39
C HIS A 125 17.43 18.01 -3.98
N ASN A 126 16.55 17.62 -3.05
CA ASN A 126 16.63 18.03 -1.65
C ASN A 126 16.97 16.88 -0.69
N GLY A 127 16.77 15.62 -1.10
CA GLY A 127 17.04 14.44 -0.28
C GLY A 127 16.12 14.27 0.93
N ASP A 128 14.99 14.99 0.96
CA ASP A 128 14.05 15.00 2.07
C ASP A 128 12.72 14.35 1.70
N ILE A 129 12.38 13.23 2.35
CA ILE A 129 11.13 12.49 2.08
C ILE A 129 9.89 13.27 2.52
N ARG A 130 10.07 14.28 3.38
CA ARG A 130 9.03 15.19 3.87
C ARG A 130 8.76 16.33 2.88
N ILE A 131 9.25 16.20 1.66
CA ILE A 131 8.97 17.15 0.59
C ILE A 131 7.46 17.37 0.52
N SER A 132 7.07 18.64 0.51
CA SER A 132 5.67 19.07 0.40
C SER A 132 4.78 18.84 1.62
N THR A 133 5.30 18.61 2.85
CA THR A 133 4.44 18.58 4.07
C THR A 133 3.47 19.77 4.14
N ASP A 134 3.89 20.96 3.74
CA ASP A 134 3.01 22.14 3.69
C ASP A 134 1.86 21.99 2.66
N TRP A 135 2.13 21.39 1.51
CA TRP A 135 1.10 21.10 0.49
C TRP A 135 0.18 19.96 0.89
N PHE A 136 0.60 19.10 1.83
CA PHE A 136 -0.24 18.05 2.34
C PHE A 136 -1.51 18.61 3.00
N ARG A 137 -1.41 19.79 3.64
CA ARG A 137 -2.56 20.50 4.21
C ARG A 137 -3.64 20.84 3.18
N GLU A 138 -3.27 21.02 1.90
CA GLU A 138 -4.26 21.24 0.84
C GLU A 138 -5.18 20.04 0.60
N LEU A 139 -4.79 18.85 1.08
CA LEU A 139 -5.55 17.63 0.96
C LEU A 139 -6.56 17.45 2.10
N GLU A 140 -6.50 18.24 3.17
CA GLU A 140 -7.43 18.17 4.30
C GLU A 140 -8.89 18.40 3.87
N LYS A 141 -9.10 19.08 2.74
CA LYS A 141 -10.42 19.27 2.14
C LYS A 141 -11.00 18.02 1.48
N PHE A 142 -10.18 16.99 1.27
CA PHE A 142 -10.63 15.73 0.68
C PHE A 142 -11.23 14.81 1.75
N PRO A 143 -12.16 13.92 1.38
CA PRO A 143 -12.71 12.92 2.27
C PRO A 143 -11.63 12.17 3.04
N SER A 144 -11.75 12.13 4.36
CA SER A 144 -10.81 11.43 5.23
C SER A 144 -10.87 9.93 5.04
N GLY A 145 -9.70 9.29 5.09
CA GLY A 145 -9.50 7.85 5.18
C GLY A 145 -8.97 7.47 6.57
N LEU A 146 -8.98 6.17 6.87
CA LEU A 146 -8.53 5.64 8.17
C LEU A 146 -7.04 5.29 8.21
N HIS A 147 -6.42 5.10 7.04
CA HIS A 147 -5.07 4.54 6.95
C HIS A 147 -4.26 5.16 5.80
N GLY A 148 -2.95 4.87 5.78
CA GLY A 148 -2.02 5.39 4.77
C GLY A 148 -1.85 6.90 4.92
N ASN A 149 -2.13 7.64 3.86
CA ASN A 149 -2.09 9.10 3.89
C ASN A 149 -3.41 9.75 4.40
N MET A 150 -4.27 8.97 5.06
CA MET A 150 -5.51 9.44 5.70
C MET A 150 -6.51 10.12 4.74
N ILE A 151 -6.43 9.83 3.44
CA ILE A 151 -7.34 10.36 2.42
C ILE A 151 -8.03 9.20 1.72
N ASN A 152 -9.35 9.29 1.59
CA ASN A 152 -10.16 8.36 0.83
C ASN A 152 -10.22 8.79 -0.65
N TRP A 153 -9.23 8.35 -1.43
CA TRP A 153 -9.09 8.69 -2.85
C TRP A 153 -10.25 8.22 -3.72
N THR A 154 -10.86 7.09 -3.37
CA THR A 154 -12.05 6.57 -4.04
C THR A 154 -13.21 7.53 -3.90
N GLU A 155 -13.46 8.01 -2.68
CA GLU A 155 -14.52 8.98 -2.42
C GLU A 155 -14.20 10.36 -3.01
N THR A 156 -12.93 10.78 -2.96
CA THR A 156 -12.46 12.00 -3.63
C THR A 156 -12.78 11.99 -5.12
N TRP A 157 -12.58 10.84 -5.79
CA TRP A 157 -12.93 10.66 -7.19
C TRP A 157 -14.45 10.67 -7.41
N LYS A 158 -15.21 9.92 -6.60
CA LYS A 158 -16.68 9.82 -6.70
C LYS A 158 -17.35 11.19 -6.56
N LYS A 159 -16.83 12.04 -5.68
CA LYS A 159 -17.30 13.42 -5.48
C LYS A 159 -16.81 14.41 -6.56
N GLY A 160 -15.99 13.98 -7.52
CA GLY A 160 -15.45 14.84 -8.58
C GLY A 160 -14.47 15.90 -8.08
N LEU A 161 -13.86 15.71 -6.90
CA LEU A 161 -12.92 16.68 -6.31
C LEU A 161 -11.55 16.69 -7.01
N ILE A 162 -11.28 15.65 -7.81
CA ILE A 162 -10.11 15.52 -8.67
C ILE A 162 -10.56 15.03 -10.05
N ASN A 163 -9.80 15.40 -11.07
CA ASN A 163 -9.99 14.93 -12.44
C ASN A 163 -8.63 14.72 -13.09
N PRO A 164 -7.85 13.71 -12.65
CA PRO A 164 -6.49 13.54 -13.13
C PRO A 164 -6.49 13.04 -14.58
N LYS A 165 -5.56 13.55 -15.37
CA LYS A 165 -5.35 13.11 -16.75
C LYS A 165 -4.85 11.67 -16.75
N SER A 166 -5.46 10.83 -17.60
CA SER A 166 -5.06 9.43 -17.77
C SER A 166 -3.98 9.20 -18.83
N GLN A 167 -3.65 10.25 -19.58
CA GLN A 167 -2.69 10.19 -20.69
C GLN A 167 -1.94 11.51 -20.87
N LEU A 168 -0.73 11.44 -21.44
CA LEU A 168 0.00 12.60 -21.95
C LEU A 168 -0.06 12.61 -23.48
N THR A 169 0.43 11.52 -24.09
CA THR A 169 0.53 11.41 -25.54
C THR A 169 -0.06 10.11 -26.08
N ILE A 170 -0.06 9.04 -25.28
CA ILE A 170 -0.53 7.72 -25.69
C ILE A 170 -1.99 7.55 -25.27
N PRO A 171 -2.95 7.48 -26.21
CA PRO A 171 -4.36 7.36 -25.87
C PRO A 171 -4.65 6.22 -24.88
N ALA A 172 -5.42 6.52 -23.83
CA ALA A 172 -5.89 5.54 -22.87
C ALA A 172 -6.79 4.52 -23.57
N PHE A 173 -6.64 3.24 -23.21
CA PHE A 173 -7.46 2.20 -23.77
C PHE A 173 -8.89 2.34 -23.27
N THR A 174 -9.81 2.74 -24.13
CA THR A 174 -11.20 3.08 -23.76
C THR A 174 -12.19 1.92 -23.90
N ASN A 175 -11.78 0.76 -24.43
CA ASN A 175 -12.72 -0.23 -24.99
C ASN A 175 -12.71 -1.63 -24.34
N LEU A 176 -12.22 -1.79 -23.12
CA LEU A 176 -12.47 -3.02 -22.34
C LEU A 176 -13.50 -2.68 -21.26
N ALA A 177 -14.77 -2.99 -21.54
CA ALA A 177 -15.88 -2.91 -20.59
C ALA A 177 -15.79 -4.00 -19.51
N PHE A 178 -14.59 -4.29 -19.00
CA PHE A 178 -14.38 -5.25 -17.93
C PHE A 178 -14.33 -4.51 -16.60
N SER A 179 -15.50 -4.37 -15.99
CA SER A 179 -15.67 -3.77 -14.66
C SER A 179 -16.14 -4.80 -13.63
N GLU A 180 -15.97 -6.10 -13.90
CA GLU A 180 -16.42 -7.14 -12.99
C GLU A 180 -15.53 -7.21 -11.75
N ASP A 181 -16.20 -7.38 -10.61
CA ASP A 181 -15.54 -7.62 -9.34
C ASP A 181 -15.09 -9.08 -9.27
N LEU A 182 -13.82 -9.29 -8.92
CA LEU A 182 -13.28 -10.62 -8.69
C LEU A 182 -13.38 -10.98 -7.21
N VAL A 183 -14.03 -12.09 -6.93
CA VAL A 183 -13.95 -12.74 -5.61
C VAL A 183 -12.74 -13.68 -5.61
N ILE A 184 -11.86 -13.45 -4.64
CA ILE A 184 -10.62 -14.19 -4.36
C ILE A 184 -10.85 -14.95 -3.05
N GLU A 185 -10.87 -16.27 -3.14
CA GLU A 185 -11.04 -17.13 -1.97
C GLU A 185 -9.85 -17.01 -1.02
N SER A 186 -10.15 -16.93 0.28
CA SER A 186 -9.13 -16.91 1.32
C SER A 186 -8.62 -18.32 1.61
N GLU A 187 -7.31 -18.45 1.82
CA GLU A 187 -6.69 -19.73 2.22
C GLU A 187 -7.17 -20.17 3.60
N TRP A 188 -7.44 -19.23 4.50
CA TRP A 188 -7.82 -19.50 5.88
C TRP A 188 -9.34 -19.38 6.04
N ALA A 189 -9.96 -20.45 6.53
CA ALA A 189 -11.42 -20.54 6.69
C ALA A 189 -12.03 -19.47 7.60
N MET A 190 -11.24 -18.81 8.45
CA MET A 190 -11.71 -17.74 9.36
C MET A 190 -11.65 -16.34 8.74
N VAL A 191 -11.06 -16.19 7.55
CA VAL A 191 -10.96 -14.93 6.82
C VAL A 191 -11.95 -14.99 5.66
N SER A 192 -12.84 -14.00 5.56
CA SER A 192 -13.79 -13.95 4.44
C SER A 192 -13.06 -13.80 3.11
N PRO A 193 -13.67 -14.16 1.97
CA PRO A 193 -13.08 -13.93 0.66
C PRO A 193 -12.74 -12.44 0.44
N ALA A 194 -11.66 -12.18 -0.30
CA ALA A 194 -11.34 -10.84 -0.74
C ALA A 194 -12.11 -10.47 -2.02
N VAL A 195 -12.44 -9.19 -2.16
CA VAL A 195 -13.08 -8.63 -3.35
C VAL A 195 -12.13 -7.65 -4.03
N PHE A 196 -11.90 -7.85 -5.33
CA PHE A 196 -11.09 -6.97 -6.17
C PHE A 196 -11.97 -6.32 -7.25
N PRO A 197 -12.29 -5.02 -7.12
CA PRO A 197 -13.10 -4.32 -8.11
C PRO A 197 -12.24 -3.75 -9.24
N HIS A 198 -12.33 -4.31 -10.45
CA HIS A 198 -11.63 -3.75 -11.62
C HIS A 198 -12.06 -2.31 -11.87
N GLY A 199 -13.34 -2.01 -11.72
CA GLY A 199 -13.90 -0.67 -11.95
C GLY A 199 -13.26 0.43 -11.11
N GLU A 200 -12.75 0.14 -9.91
CA GLU A 200 -12.02 1.13 -9.11
C GLU A 200 -10.54 1.23 -9.49
N HIS A 201 -9.92 0.12 -9.91
CA HIS A 201 -8.50 0.10 -10.29
C HIS A 201 -8.26 0.74 -11.66
N ILE A 202 -9.11 0.46 -12.66
CA ILE A 202 -8.97 0.99 -14.03
C ILE A 202 -9.25 2.49 -14.14
N LYS A 203 -9.76 3.13 -13.08
CA LYS A 203 -9.81 4.61 -12.99
C LYS A 203 -8.41 5.21 -12.88
N TRP A 204 -7.47 4.47 -12.28
CA TRP A 204 -6.10 4.91 -12.00
C TRP A 204 -5.04 4.24 -12.87
N LEU A 205 -5.33 3.03 -13.36
CA LEU A 205 -4.37 2.11 -13.97
C LEU A 205 -4.86 1.63 -15.34
N ASP A 206 -3.95 1.05 -16.11
CA ASP A 206 -4.25 0.34 -17.35
C ASP A 206 -4.03 -1.18 -17.15
N CYS A 207 -4.63 -2.00 -18.00
CA CYS A 207 -4.59 -3.46 -17.88
C CYS A 207 -3.16 -4.00 -17.81
N ASN A 208 -2.26 -3.42 -18.59
CA ASN A 208 -0.87 -3.86 -18.70
C ASN A 208 0.01 -3.45 -17.51
N VAL A 209 -0.47 -2.55 -16.65
CA VAL A 209 0.21 -2.23 -15.40
C VAL A 209 0.14 -3.43 -14.44
N CYS A 210 -0.93 -4.22 -14.52
CA CYS A 210 -1.12 -5.42 -13.72
C CYS A 210 -0.79 -6.71 -14.49
N HIS A 211 -1.14 -6.78 -15.77
CA HIS A 211 -1.05 -7.99 -16.57
C HIS A 211 0.07 -7.92 -17.63
N PRO A 212 0.75 -9.05 -17.90
CA PRO A 212 0.69 -10.32 -17.17
C PRO A 212 1.63 -10.35 -15.94
N PHE A 213 2.33 -9.24 -15.67
CA PHE A 213 3.49 -9.24 -14.76
C PHE A 213 3.13 -9.50 -13.29
N LEU A 214 2.08 -8.84 -12.78
CA LEU A 214 1.63 -9.04 -11.39
C LEU A 214 0.60 -10.16 -11.30
N PHE A 215 -0.31 -10.22 -12.26
CA PHE A 215 -1.38 -11.20 -12.28
C PHE A 215 -1.54 -11.81 -13.67
N ASP A 216 -1.85 -13.10 -13.72
CA ASP A 216 -2.30 -13.72 -14.95
C ASP A 216 -3.72 -13.28 -15.29
N ILE A 217 -4.01 -13.14 -16.59
CA ILE A 217 -5.37 -12.81 -17.08
C ILE A 217 -6.35 -13.95 -16.78
N LYS A 218 -5.85 -15.19 -16.69
CA LYS A 218 -6.67 -16.36 -16.37
C LYS A 218 -6.75 -16.56 -14.85
N LYS A 219 -7.98 -16.62 -14.32
CA LYS A 219 -8.25 -16.91 -12.91
C LYS A 219 -7.54 -18.21 -12.47
N LYS A 220 -6.88 -18.18 -11.32
CA LYS A 220 -6.13 -19.29 -10.66
C LYS A 220 -4.76 -19.67 -11.25
N PHE A 221 -4.20 -18.90 -12.18
CA PHE A 221 -2.84 -19.18 -12.68
C PHE A 221 -1.73 -18.45 -11.92
N THR A 222 -2.08 -17.38 -11.21
CA THR A 222 -1.15 -16.64 -10.35
C THR A 222 -0.65 -17.52 -9.19
N LYS A 223 0.57 -18.04 -9.31
CA LYS A 223 1.21 -18.86 -8.28
C LYS A 223 1.70 -17.99 -7.12
N ASN A 224 1.77 -18.56 -5.91
CA ASN A 224 2.27 -17.90 -4.70
C ASN A 224 1.50 -16.63 -4.28
N PHE A 225 0.28 -16.43 -4.75
CA PHE A 225 -0.56 -15.32 -4.32
C PHE A 225 -1.14 -15.60 -2.92
N LYS A 226 -0.43 -15.10 -1.90
CA LYS A 226 -0.77 -15.23 -0.47
C LYS A 226 -0.47 -13.93 0.26
N MET A 227 -1.08 -13.74 1.43
CA MET A 227 -0.95 -12.50 2.19
C MET A 227 0.52 -12.16 2.55
N ALA A 228 1.32 -13.15 2.95
CA ALA A 228 2.75 -12.95 3.22
C ALA A 228 3.50 -12.35 2.01
N THR A 229 3.27 -12.91 0.82
CA THR A 229 3.92 -12.42 -0.41
C THR A 229 3.41 -11.04 -0.83
N ASN A 230 2.16 -10.70 -0.50
CA ASN A 230 1.66 -9.32 -0.62
C ASN A 230 2.40 -8.37 0.33
N ILE A 231 2.66 -8.78 1.57
CA ILE A 231 3.41 -7.96 2.54
C ILE A 231 4.85 -7.73 2.06
N ASP A 232 5.46 -8.71 1.40
CA ASP A 232 6.79 -8.59 0.79
C ASP A 232 6.83 -7.65 -0.44
N GLY A 233 5.72 -6.99 -0.77
CA GLY A 233 5.65 -6.00 -1.84
C GLY A 233 5.36 -6.56 -3.23
N ASN A 234 4.83 -7.78 -3.31
CA ASN A 234 4.35 -8.38 -4.57
C ASN A 234 2.82 -8.26 -4.68
N PHE A 235 2.28 -8.55 -5.86
CA PHE A 235 0.83 -8.55 -6.10
C PHE A 235 0.17 -7.22 -5.66
N CYS A 236 -0.80 -7.24 -4.74
CA CYS A 236 -1.44 -6.05 -4.23
C CYS A 236 -0.42 -5.13 -3.50
N GLY A 237 0.59 -5.72 -2.87
CA GLY A 237 1.65 -5.01 -2.13
C GLY A 237 2.58 -4.14 -2.97
N VAL A 238 2.52 -4.26 -4.30
CA VAL A 238 3.22 -3.33 -5.19
C VAL A 238 2.69 -1.90 -5.00
N CYS A 239 1.40 -1.77 -4.70
CA CYS A 239 0.73 -0.48 -4.50
C CYS A 239 0.23 -0.30 -3.07
N HIS A 240 -0.48 -1.29 -2.51
CA HIS A 240 -0.98 -1.27 -1.13
C HIS A 240 0.18 -1.37 -0.14
N MET A 241 0.16 -0.57 0.93
CA MET A 241 1.26 -0.29 1.88
C MET A 241 2.31 0.72 1.41
N ARG A 242 2.27 1.15 0.15
CA ARG A 242 3.21 2.13 -0.40
C ARG A 242 2.51 3.41 -0.81
N VAL A 243 1.62 3.31 -1.79
CA VAL A 243 0.93 4.46 -2.42
C VAL A 243 -0.59 4.37 -2.32
N ALA A 244 -1.14 3.16 -2.21
CA ALA A 244 -2.55 2.89 -1.93
C ALA A 244 -2.74 2.54 -0.45
N PHE A 245 -3.97 2.39 0.02
CA PHE A 245 -4.23 2.08 1.44
C PHE A 245 -3.44 0.83 1.90
N PRO A 246 -2.97 0.80 3.15
CA PRO A 246 -2.14 -0.28 3.68
C PRO A 246 -2.96 -1.55 3.93
N LEU A 247 -2.27 -2.69 3.88
CA LEU A 247 -2.85 -4.02 4.08
C LEU A 247 -3.29 -4.28 5.53
N ALA A 248 -2.99 -3.37 6.46
CA ALA A 248 -3.57 -3.36 7.81
C ALA A 248 -5.08 -3.11 7.80
N ASP A 249 -5.61 -2.50 6.74
CA ASP A 249 -7.04 -2.27 6.57
C ASP A 249 -7.73 -3.51 5.97
N CYS A 250 -7.78 -4.58 6.74
CA CYS A 250 -8.19 -5.89 6.23
C CYS A 250 -9.61 -5.87 5.63
N ASN A 251 -10.52 -5.06 6.19
CA ASN A 251 -11.92 -4.99 5.76
C ASN A 251 -12.10 -4.29 4.40
N HIS A 252 -11.12 -3.52 3.92
CA HIS A 252 -11.20 -2.93 2.59
C HIS A 252 -11.06 -3.99 1.48
N CYS A 253 -10.30 -5.06 1.75
CA CYS A 253 -10.19 -6.20 0.83
C CYS A 253 -11.20 -7.29 1.17
N HIS A 254 -11.41 -7.56 2.47
CA HIS A 254 -12.26 -8.64 2.98
C HIS A 254 -13.53 -8.05 3.63
N PRO A 255 -14.53 -7.63 2.83
CA PRO A 255 -15.65 -6.81 3.30
C PRO A 255 -16.53 -7.50 4.35
N ASP A 256 -16.63 -8.82 4.29
CA ASP A 256 -17.44 -9.61 5.23
C ASP A 256 -16.69 -10.01 6.51
N MET A 257 -15.45 -9.53 6.70
CA MET A 257 -14.82 -9.67 8.00
C MET A 257 -15.56 -8.80 9.02
N ARG A 258 -15.86 -9.39 10.19
CA ARG A 258 -16.52 -8.65 11.26
C ARG A 258 -15.73 -7.37 11.53
N LYS A 259 -16.36 -6.20 11.32
CA LYS A 259 -15.84 -4.90 11.76
C LYS A 259 -15.69 -4.94 13.28
N ILE A 260 -14.50 -5.32 13.76
CA ILE A 260 -14.14 -5.01 15.13
C ILE A 260 -13.85 -3.51 15.14
N ILE A 261 -14.77 -2.73 15.70
CA ILE A 261 -14.57 -1.29 15.90
C ILE A 261 -13.38 -1.15 16.85
N TYR A 262 -12.20 -0.90 16.30
CA TYR A 262 -11.03 -0.54 17.09
C TYR A 262 -11.21 0.90 17.54
N LYS A 263 -11.58 1.08 18.80
CA LYS A 263 -11.39 2.37 19.47
C LYS A 263 -9.88 2.51 19.60
N GLN A 264 -9.27 3.39 18.81
CA GLN A 264 -7.88 3.80 19.09
C GLN A 264 -7.80 4.19 20.58
N PRO A 265 -6.66 3.99 21.27
CA PRO A 265 -6.48 4.54 22.59
C PRO A 265 -6.44 6.07 22.44
N GLN A 266 -7.62 6.67 22.40
CA GLN A 266 -7.80 8.10 22.37
C GLN A 266 -7.33 8.60 23.72
N GLY A 267 -6.18 9.28 23.73
CA GLY A 267 -5.94 10.31 24.71
C GLY A 267 -7.17 11.21 24.75
N LEU A 268 -7.81 11.25 25.91
CA LEU A 268 -9.05 11.94 26.20
C LEU A 268 -9.10 13.33 25.57
N ARG A 269 -10.10 13.56 24.72
CA ARG A 269 -10.75 14.86 24.59
C ARG A 269 -12.24 14.60 24.41
N GLU A 270 -12.99 14.86 25.48
CA GLU A 270 -14.43 15.10 25.44
C GLU A 270 -14.70 16.26 24.48
N ILE A 271 -15.64 16.07 23.57
CA ILE A 271 -16.38 17.16 22.95
C ILE A 271 -17.84 16.89 23.26
N ASP A 272 -18.40 17.76 24.08
CA ASP A 272 -19.80 17.77 24.48
C ASP A 272 -20.70 18.07 23.26
N GLU A 273 -21.87 17.43 23.27
CA GLU A 273 -22.97 17.68 22.33
C GLU A 273 -23.58 19.07 22.60
N GLU A 274 -23.66 19.89 21.54
CA GLU A 274 -24.73 20.87 21.30
C GLU A 274 -25.05 20.95 19.80
#